data_AF-A0A2H0EVV8-F1
#
_entry.id   AF-A0A2H0EVV8-F1
#
_cell.length_a   1.000
_cell.length_b   1.000
_cell.length_c   1.000
_cell.angle_alpha   90.00
_cell.angle_beta   90.00
_cell.angle_gamma   90.00
#
_symmetry.space_group_name_H-M   'P 1'
#
loop_
_entity.id
_entity.type
_entity.pdbx_description
1 polymer ?
#
loop_
_entity_poly.entity_id
_entity_poly.type
_entity_poly.pdbx_seq_one_letter_code
_entity_poly.pdbx_strand_id
1 'polypeptide(L)' 'MARQGKRIRTAREARPEGVLTLESALDFIKGASKTKFDETVELSLNLGVDPRHADQMVRGSVTLPNGTGKTVR' A
#
# COMPACT_ATOMS: atom_id res chain seq x y z
N MET A 1 -11.75 -21.16 0.94
CA MET A 1 -10.86 -19.98 1.06
C MET A 1 -9.63 -20.40 1.85
N ALA A 2 -8.42 -20.16 1.33
CA ALA A 2 -7.19 -20.64 1.97
C ALA A 2 -6.97 -19.96 3.34
N ARG A 3 -6.56 -20.75 4.33
CA ARG A 3 -6.26 -20.28 5.68
C ARG A 3 -5.06 -19.32 5.62
N GLN A 4 -5.21 -18.10 6.14
CA GLN A 4 -4.13 -17.11 6.10
C GLN A 4 -2.89 -17.64 6.84
N GLY A 5 -1.71 -17.42 6.24
CA GLY A 5 -0.44 -17.77 6.84
C GLY A 5 -0.19 -17.00 8.14
N LYS A 6 0.51 -17.62 9.10
CA LYS A 6 0.76 -17.05 10.44
C LYS A 6 1.32 -15.62 10.39
N ARG A 7 2.22 -15.33 9.45
CA ARG A 7 2.85 -14.00 9.28
C ARG A 7 1.84 -12.90 8.94
N ILE A 8 0.90 -13.18 8.03
CA ILE A 8 -0.13 -12.21 7.61
C ILE A 8 -1.06 -11.92 8.78
N ARG A 9 -1.44 -12.94 9.55
CA ARG A 9 -2.30 -12.77 10.72
C ARG A 9 -1.65 -11.87 11.77
N THR A 10 -0.40 -12.14 12.15
CA THR A 10 0.31 -11.32 13.14
C THR A 10 0.49 -9.87 12.68
N ALA A 11 0.75 -9.64 11.38
CA ALA A 11 0.87 -8.29 10.85
C ALA A 11 -0.46 -7.52 10.90
N ARG A 12 -1.60 -8.20 10.70
CA ARG A 12 -2.94 -7.61 10.83
C ARG A 12 -3.30 -7.30 12.28
N GLU A 13 -2.93 -8.16 13.22
CA GLU A 13 -3.14 -7.95 14.66
C GLU A 13 -2.28 -6.79 15.20
N ALA A 14 -1.06 -6.60 14.68
CA ALA A 14 -0.17 -5.52 15.08
C ALA A 14 -0.53 -4.15 14.45
N ARG A 15 -1.52 -4.10 13.56
CA ARG A 15 -1.91 -2.87 12.87
C ARG A 15 -2.53 -1.88 13.87
N PRO A 16 -2.11 -0.59 13.87
CA PRO A 16 -2.77 0.42 14.68
C PRO A 16 -4.22 0.64 14.23
N GLU A 17 -5.12 0.82 15.20
CA GLU A 17 -6.51 1.19 14.94
C GLU A 17 -6.65 2.70 14.70
N GLY A 18 -7.58 3.09 13.82
CA GLY A 18 -7.88 4.49 13.54
C GLY A 18 -7.12 5.10 12.36
N VAL A 19 -7.27 6.43 12.21
CA VAL A 19 -6.63 7.21 11.15
C VAL A 19 -5.25 7.64 11.62
N LEU A 20 -4.22 7.19 10.90
CA LEU A 20 -2.83 7.53 11.16
C LEU A 20 -2.38 8.71 10.28
N THR A 21 -1.43 9.49 10.78
CA THR A 21 -0.70 10.45 9.94
C THR A 21 0.23 9.69 8.97
N LEU A 22 0.57 10.32 7.85
CA LEU A 22 1.44 9.69 6.84
C LEU A 22 2.79 9.22 7.43
N GLU A 23 3.40 10.05 8.28
CA GLU A 23 4.70 9.78 8.92
C GLU A 23 4.62 8.54 9.82
N SER A 24 3.63 8.51 10.73
CA SER A 24 3.42 7.38 11.64
C SER A 24 3.12 6.07 10.90
N ALA A 25 2.39 6.15 9.78
CA ALA A 25 2.12 5.00 8.93
C ALA A 25 3.40 4.47 8.25
N LEU A 26 4.25 5.36 7.76
CA LEU A 26 5.52 4.98 7.11
C LEU A 26 6.50 4.35 8.10
N ASP A 27 6.61 4.89 9.31
CA ASP A 27 7.48 4.33 10.35
C ASP A 27 7.00 2.94 10.78
N PHE A 28 5.68 2.75 10.93
CA PHE A 28 5.10 1.44 11.21
C PHE A 28 5.40 0.42 10.10
N ILE A 29 5.21 0.79 8.83
CA ILE A 29 5.44 -0.10 7.68
C ILE A 29 6.90 -0.54 7.63
N LYS A 30 7.85 0.40 7.80
CA LYS A 30 9.29 0.08 7.82
C LYS A 30 9.67 -0.84 8.98
N GLY A 31 9.10 -0.62 10.17
CA GLY A 31 9.34 -1.47 11.35
C GLY A 31 8.67 -2.86 11.27
N ALA A 32 7.59 -2.99 10.52
CA ALA A 32 6.87 -4.25 10.33
C ALA A 32 7.50 -5.15 9.24
N SER A 33 8.45 -4.63 8.47
CA SER A 33 9.19 -5.36 7.44
C SER A 33 9.97 -6.53 8.05
N LYS A 34 9.61 -7.76 7.68
CA LYS A 34 10.24 -9.00 8.16
C LYS A 34 10.83 -9.85 7.03
N THR A 35 10.75 -9.36 5.80
CA THR A 35 11.29 -10.06 4.64
C THR A 35 12.76 -9.71 4.45
N LYS A 36 13.47 -10.53 3.66
CA LYS A 36 14.91 -10.35 3.39
C LYS A 36 15.17 -9.58 2.09
N PHE A 37 14.12 -9.10 1.44
CA PHE A 37 14.16 -8.43 0.14
C PHE A 37 13.51 -7.06 0.26
N ASP A 38 13.73 -6.21 -0.74
CA ASP A 38 13.18 -4.85 -0.75
C ASP A 38 11.66 -4.89 -1.04
N GLU A 39 10.86 -4.46 -0.07
CA GLU A 39 9.41 -4.52 -0.13
C GLU A 39 8.84 -3.35 -0.94
N THR A 40 7.79 -3.63 -1.72
CA THR A 40 7.05 -2.58 -2.43
C THR A 40 5.91 -2.08 -1.55
N VAL A 41 5.82 -0.76 -1.39
CA VAL A 41 4.71 -0.11 -0.69
C VAL A 41 3.60 0.18 -1.71
N GLU A 42 2.40 -0.29 -1.43
CA GLU A 42 1.20 -0.03 -2.22
C GLU A 42 0.23 0.88 -1.45
N LEU A 43 -0.49 1.72 -2.19
CA LEU A 43 -1.50 2.62 -1.65
C LEU A 43 -2.86 2.28 -2.26
N SER A 44 -3.80 1.81 -1.43
CA SER A 44 -5.16 1.51 -1.86
C SER A 44 -6.09 2.67 -1.54
N LEU A 45 -6.65 3.28 -2.57
CA LEU A 45 -7.62 4.37 -2.45
C LEU A 45 -8.99 3.90 -2.93
N ASN A 46 -10.01 4.10 -2.11
CA ASN A 46 -11.38 3.89 -2.53
C ASN A 46 -11.91 5.19 -3.12
N LEU A 47 -12.11 5.22 -4.43
CA LEU A 47 -12.67 6.36 -5.15
C LEU A 47 -14.19 6.20 -5.23
N GLY A 48 -14.95 7.24 -4.90
CA GLY A 48 -16.42 7.25 -4.99
C GLY A 48 -16.96 7.37 -6.42
N VAL A 49 -16.24 6.86 -7.42
CA VAL A 49 -16.60 6.91 -8.83
C VAL A 49 -17.45 5.69 -9.20
N ASP A 50 -18.43 5.86 -10.07
CA ASP A 50 -19.17 4.74 -10.65
C ASP A 50 -18.48 4.28 -11.94
N PRO A 51 -17.78 3.13 -11.95
CA PRO A 51 -17.05 2.66 -13.13
C PRO A 51 -17.95 2.26 -14.30
N ARG A 52 -19.28 2.20 -14.12
CA ARG A 52 -20.24 1.97 -15.20
C ARG A 52 -20.44 3.21 -16.08
N HIS A 53 -20.11 4.39 -15.56
CA HIS A 53 -20.16 5.65 -16.27
C HIS A 53 -18.77 5.98 -16.83
N ALA A 54 -18.63 6.01 -18.15
CA ALA A 54 -17.32 6.11 -18.82
C ALA A 54 -16.57 7.41 -18.53
N ASP A 55 -17.29 8.49 -18.19
CA ASP A 55 -16.79 9.81 -17.81
C ASP A 55 -16.20 9.85 -16.39
N GLN A 56 -16.56 8.89 -15.53
CA GLN A 56 -16.05 8.82 -14.15
C GLN A 56 -14.85 7.89 -13.99
N MET A 57 -14.42 7.23 -15.07
CA MET A 57 -13.26 6.35 -15.05
C MET A 57 -11.96 7.16 -14.96
N VAL A 58 -11.26 7.04 -13.82
CA VAL A 58 -9.96 7.69 -13.62
C VAL A 58 -8.85 6.74 -14.08
N ARG A 59 -8.20 7.08 -15.20
CA ARG A 59 -7.00 6.39 -15.67
C ARG A 59 -5.92 7.41 -16.01
N GLY A 60 -4.82 7.38 -15.28
CA GLY A 60 -3.67 8.26 -15.49
C GLY A 60 -2.37 7.61 -15.05
N SER A 61 -1.26 8.15 -15.53
CA SER A 61 0.08 7.87 -15.01
C SER A 61 0.57 9.10 -14.27
N VAL A 62 1.34 8.88 -13.20
CA VAL A 62 1.99 9.95 -12.45
C VAL A 62 3.47 9.65 -12.33
N THR A 63 4.30 10.65 -12.55
CA THR A 63 5.74 10.58 -12.28
C THR A 63 5.98 10.84 -10.80
N LEU A 64 6.54 9.86 -10.09
CA LEU A 64 6.88 10.02 -8.68
C LEU A 64 8.08 10.95 -8.53
N PRO A 65 8.06 11.91 -7.58
CA PRO A 65 9.14 12.89 -7.40
C PRO A 65 10.48 12.23 -7.01
N ASN A 66 10.43 11.11 -6.31
CA ASN A 66 11.60 10.33 -5.91
C ASN A 66 11.87 9.12 -6.83
N GLY A 67 11.23 9.08 -8.01
CA GLY A 67 11.31 7.98 -8.95
C GLY A 67 10.59 6.71 -8.49
N THR A 68 10.77 5.61 -9.23
CA THR A 68 10.12 4.31 -8.98
C THR A 68 10.95 3.35 -8.14
N GLY A 69 12.10 3.79 -7.62
CA GLY A 69 13.01 2.97 -6.81
C GLY A 69 13.77 1.88 -7.57
N LYS A 70 13.40 1.59 -8.84
CA LYS A 70 14.17 0.72 -9.72
C LYS A 70 15.22 1.54 -10.47
N THR A 71 16.48 1.13 -10.34
CA THR A 71 17.56 1.65 -11.19
C THR A 71 17.30 1.17 -12.62
N VAL A 72 16.84 2.06 -13.49
CA VAL A 72 16.69 1.77 -14.91
C VAL A 72 18.11 1.63 -15.48
N ARG A 73 18.51 0.41 -15.84
CA ARG A 73 19.69 0.13 -16.66
C ARG A 73 19.23 -0.28 -18.05
#